data_AF-A0A3N5UZN8-F1
#
_entry.id   AF-A0A3N5UZN8-F1
#
_cell.length_a   1.000
_cell.length_b   1.000
_cell.length_c   1.000
_cell.angle_alpha   90.00
_cell.angle_beta   90.00
_cell.angle_gamma   90.00
#
_symmetry.space_group_name_H-M   'P 1'
#
loop_
_entity.id
_entity.type
_entity.pdbx_description
1 polymer ?
#
loop_
_entity_poly.entity_id
_entity_poly.type
_entity_poly.pdbx_seq_one_letter_code
_entity_poly.pdbx_strand_id
1 'polypeptide(L)' 'MATKSFGASIKRKEDPRLITGEAKYLDDVQLPGMLYAAILRSPYAHAKIKSIRTDQA' A
#
# COMPACT_ATOMS: atom_id res chain seq x y z
N MET A 1 4.90 -13.09 -40.16
CA MET A 1 4.56 -11.69 -39.86
C MET A 1 4.98 -11.40 -38.42
N ALA A 2 6.05 -10.63 -38.21
CA ALA A 2 6.38 -10.16 -36.88
C ALA A 2 5.24 -9.23 -36.42
N THR A 3 4.61 -9.57 -35.30
CA THR A 3 3.54 -8.78 -34.70
C THR A 3 4.07 -7.36 -34.46
N LYS A 4 3.37 -6.37 -35.01
CA LYS A 4 3.67 -4.91 -35.06
C LYS A 4 3.98 -4.25 -33.69
N SER A 5 4.06 -5.04 -32.62
CA SER A 5 4.17 -4.65 -31.22
C SER A 5 5.55 -4.93 -30.63
N PHE A 6 6.33 -5.87 -31.17
CA PHE A 6 7.67 -6.18 -30.65
C PHE A 6 8.69 -5.16 -31.17
N GLY A 7 9.38 -4.48 -30.25
CA GLY A 7 10.39 -3.45 -30.55
C GLY A 7 9.84 -2.05 -30.84
N ALA A 8 8.52 -1.86 -30.87
CA ALA A 8 7.90 -0.55 -31.09
C ALA A 8 7.82 0.27 -29.80
N SER A 9 8.05 1.59 -29.89
CA SER A 9 7.81 2.52 -28.80
C SER A 9 6.30 2.80 -28.69
N ILE A 10 5.64 2.07 -27.78
CA ILE A 10 4.20 2.18 -27.54
C ILE A 10 3.93 2.89 -26.21
N LYS A 11 2.85 3.68 -26.16
CA LYS A 11 2.38 4.28 -24.91
C LYS A 11 1.94 3.17 -23.94
N ARG A 12 2.16 3.42 -22.65
CA ARG A 12 1.82 2.44 -21.62
C ARG A 12 0.31 2.38 -21.42
N LYS A 13 -0.22 1.20 -21.06
CA LYS A 13 -1.66 1.00 -20.89
C LYS A 13 -2.15 1.49 -19.53
N GLU A 14 -1.27 1.48 -18.55
CA GLU A 14 -1.53 1.88 -17.18
C GLU A 14 -1.55 3.40 -16.99
N ASP A 15 -0.89 4.16 -17.88
CA ASP A 15 -0.73 5.62 -17.74
C ASP A 15 -2.05 6.34 -17.46
N PRO A 16 -3.14 6.14 -18.23
CA PRO A 16 -4.37 6.89 -18.03
C PRO A 16 -4.88 6.83 -16.60
N ARG A 17 -4.98 5.63 -16.01
CA ARG A 17 -5.48 5.49 -14.62
C ARG A 17 -4.50 6.00 -13.58
N LEU A 18 -3.20 5.90 -13.83
CA LEU A 18 -2.17 6.33 -12.88
C LEU A 18 -2.06 7.85 -12.81
N ILE A 19 -2.18 8.54 -13.95
CA ILE A 19 -1.99 10.00 -14.02
C ILE A 19 -3.27 10.80 -13.75
N THR A 20 -4.44 10.16 -13.77
CA THR A 20 -5.73 10.81 -13.44
C THR A 20 -6.20 10.54 -12.02
N GLY A 21 -5.46 9.76 -11.23
CA GLY A 21 -5.86 9.38 -9.87
C GLY A 21 -6.98 8.34 -9.80
N GLU A 22 -7.28 7.67 -10.92
CA GLU A 22 -8.28 6.60 -10.98
C GLU A 22 -7.74 5.23 -10.54
N ALA A 23 -6.41 5.06 -10.54
CA ALA A 23 -5.78 3.87 -10.01
C ALA A 23 -5.98 3.79 -8.50
N LYS A 24 -6.26 2.57 -8.02
CA LYS A 24 -6.42 2.27 -6.60
C LYS A 24 -5.21 1.51 -6.08
N TYR A 25 -4.65 1.99 -4.99
CA TYR A 25 -3.70 1.31 -4.13
C TYR A 25 -4.40 0.79 -2.88
N LEU A 26 -3.66 0.12 -2.00
CA LEU A 26 -4.23 -0.53 -0.81
C LEU A 26 -4.95 0.46 0.11
N ASP A 27 -4.43 1.67 0.26
CA ASP A 27 -4.99 2.70 1.16
C ASP A 27 -6.21 3.42 0.54
N ASP A 28 -6.45 3.24 -0.76
CA ASP A 28 -7.64 3.79 -1.45
C ASP A 28 -8.87 2.88 -1.29
N VAL A 29 -8.69 1.69 -0.71
CA VAL A 29 -9.77 0.71 -0.51
C VAL A 29 -10.58 1.09 0.73
N GLN A 30 -11.89 1.22 0.55
CA GLN A 30 -12.84 1.45 1.65
C GLN A 30 -13.92 0.37 1.62
N LEU A 31 -14.09 -0.34 2.73
CA LEU A 31 -15.10 -1.39 2.89
C LEU A 31 -16.08 -1.01 4.01
N PRO A 32 -17.36 -1.39 3.91
CA PRO A 32 -18.32 -1.19 5.01
C PRO A 32 -17.82 -1.85 6.30
N GLY A 33 -17.74 -1.08 7.39
CA GLY A 33 -17.26 -1.57 8.68
C GLY A 33 -15.74 -1.75 8.79
N MET A 34 -14.96 -1.21 7.85
CA MET A 34 -13.49 -1.26 7.92
C MET A 34 -12.97 -0.54 9.17
N LEU A 35 -12.11 -1.22 9.92
CA LEU A 35 -11.38 -0.66 11.07
C LEU A 35 -9.94 -0.34 10.68
N TYR A 36 -9.33 0.57 11.43
CA TYR A 36 -7.91 0.91 11.28
C TYR A 36 -7.09 0.21 12.37
N ALA A 37 -5.85 -0.12 12.04
CA ALA A 37 -4.90 -0.70 12.98
C ALA A 37 -3.63 0.15 13.03
N ALA A 38 -3.03 0.23 14.22
CA ALA A 38 -1.73 0.85 14.43
C ALA A 38 -0.83 -0.10 15.21
N ILE A 39 0.48 -0.03 14.95
CA ILE A 39 1.47 -0.89 15.59
C ILE A 39 2.38 -0.03 16.47
N LEU A 40 2.34 -0.26 17.78
CA LEU A 40 3.31 0.30 18.71
C LEU A 40 4.66 -0.43 18.52
N ARG A 41 5.72 0.32 18.26
CA ARG A 41 7.08 -0.22 18.06
C ARG A 41 7.96 0.05 19.28
N SER A 42 8.97 -0.79 19.47
CA SER A 42 9.97 -0.57 20.51
C SER A 42 10.74 0.73 20.26
N PRO A 43 10.90 1.60 21.28
CA PRO A 43 11.80 2.75 21.19
C PRO A 43 13.26 2.36 21.40
N TYR A 44 13.54 1.12 21.80
CA TYR A 44 14.88 0.61 22.06
C TYR A 44 15.30 -0.44 21.03
N ALA A 45 16.55 -0.37 20.57
CA ALA A 45 17.13 -1.35 19.64
C ALA A 45 17.34 -2.73 20.29
N HIS A 46 17.66 -2.77 21.59
CA HIS A 46 17.79 -4.01 22.35
C HIS A 46 17.37 -3.79 23.82
N ALA A 47 16.32 -4.48 24.24
CA ALA A 47 15.82 -4.45 25.61
C ALA A 47 14.93 -5.69 25.86
N LYS A 48 14.71 -6.03 27.13
CA LYS A 48 13.69 -7.00 27.52
C LYS A 48 12.36 -6.29 27.74
N ILE A 49 11.28 -6.83 27.18
CA ILE A 49 9.91 -6.36 27.47
C ILE A 49 9.51 -6.91 28.84
N LYS A 50 9.29 -6.02 29.82
CA LYS A 50 8.85 -6.42 31.17
C LYS A 50 7.32 -6.47 31.30
N SER A 51 6.63 -5.53 30.66
CA SER A 51 5.17 -5.41 30.71
C SER A 51 4.66 -4.56 29.55
N ILE A 52 3.42 -4.81 29.12
CA ILE A 52 2.66 -3.95 28.19
C ILE A 52 1.36 -3.58 28.91
N ARG A 53 1.06 -2.28 28.97
CA ARG A 53 -0.16 -1.75 29.59
C ARG A 53 -1.12 -1.33 28.47
N THR A 54 -2.32 -1.89 28.46
CA THR A 54 -3.34 -1.67 27.42
C THR A 54 -4.66 -1.15 28.01
N ASP A 55 -4.68 -0.79 29.29
CA ASP A 55 -5.87 -0.32 30.01
C ASP A 55 -6.35 1.07 29.58
N GLN A 56 -5.47 1.84 28.94
CA GLN A 56 -5.75 3.17 28.40
C GLN A 56 -5.64 3.21 26.86
N ALA A 57 -5.64 2.03 26.21
CA ALA A 57 -5.61 1.93 24.76
C ALA A 57 -6.95 2.33 24.14
#